data_AF-A0A9X2RBK4-F1
#
_entry.id   AF-A0A9X2RBK4-F1
#
_cell.length_a   1.000
_cell.length_b   1.000
_cell.length_c   1.000
_cell.angle_alpha   90.00
_cell.angle_beta   90.00
_cell.angle_gamma   90.00
#
_symmetry.space_group_name_H-M   'P 1'
#
loop_
_entity.id
_entity.type
_entity.pdbx_description
1 polymer ?
#
loop_
_entity_poly.entity_id
_entity_poly.type
_entity_poly.pdbx_seq_one_letter_code
_entity_poly.pdbx_strand_id
1 'polypeptide(L)'
;MPDDPDPTIPASALRRLTGLEPFPQPELIPIRTPVVLMHGFGVGASFRRGGHLHKEALYLRSRGVRAVAPNVSPYNTVRARTATWNDRLQRVLDETDADRLLLIAHSMGGLDARYLISALGWHKVVDVLVTIATPHRGSSVASLVLDQPELVRDWLADMADWVGTHILEDGSANLRQALTELTPEHMENTFNPEVPNHPDVDYWSYGCRAGKGTAIPIAPIFRYLNRYLYEEEGENDGIVSVESARWGDYQGTIDADHARQVGLSSGLAADFDSNAFYTTIVQNLADDGW
;
A
#
# COMPACT_ATOMS: atom_id res chain seq x y z
N MET A 1 -33.39 -17.15 59.00
CA MET A 1 -33.54 -17.15 57.53
C MET A 1 -32.38 -17.99 57.00
N PRO A 2 -32.62 -19.14 56.36
CA PRO A 2 -31.55 -19.91 55.74
C PRO A 2 -31.09 -19.18 54.47
N ASP A 3 -29.77 -19.12 54.28
CA ASP A 3 -29.14 -18.59 53.06
C ASP A 3 -29.62 -19.39 51.84
N ASP A 4 -30.22 -18.69 50.88
CA ASP A 4 -30.63 -19.24 49.59
C ASP A 4 -29.36 -19.56 48.78
N PRO A 5 -29.15 -20.79 48.27
CA PRO A 5 -27.93 -21.13 47.56
C PRO A 5 -27.82 -20.29 46.27
N ASP A 6 -26.66 -19.64 46.12
CA ASP A 6 -26.32 -18.85 44.93
C ASP A 6 -26.54 -19.71 43.66
N PRO A 7 -27.47 -19.33 42.76
CA PRO A 7 -27.84 -20.11 41.59
C PRO A 7 -26.79 -20.04 40.46
N THR A 8 -25.61 -19.47 40.70
CA THR A 8 -24.56 -19.40 39.69
C THR A 8 -24.00 -20.77 39.35
N ILE A 9 -24.22 -21.18 38.09
CA ILE A 9 -23.60 -22.37 37.52
C ILE A 9 -22.07 -22.15 37.51
N PRO A 10 -21.27 -23.04 38.13
CA PRO A 10 -19.82 -22.91 38.14
C PRO A 10 -19.26 -22.82 36.72
N ALA A 11 -18.31 -21.91 36.46
CA ALA A 11 -17.71 -21.72 35.14
C ALA A 11 -17.16 -23.02 34.53
N SER A 12 -16.71 -23.96 35.36
CA SER A 12 -16.25 -25.28 34.95
C SER A 12 -17.37 -26.24 34.55
N ALA A 13 -18.57 -26.09 35.11
CA ALA A 13 -19.77 -26.82 34.70
C ALA A 13 -20.35 -26.23 33.41
N LEU A 14 -20.33 -24.90 33.27
CA LEU A 14 -20.74 -24.20 32.05
C LEU A 14 -19.86 -24.58 30.84
N ARG A 15 -18.53 -24.64 31.01
CA ARG A 15 -17.60 -25.09 29.96
C ARG A 15 -17.86 -26.53 29.48
N ARG A 16 -18.17 -27.45 30.41
CA ARG A 16 -18.51 -28.84 30.07
C ARG A 16 -19.87 -28.96 29.38
N LEU A 17 -20.83 -28.12 29.75
CA LEU A 17 -22.17 -28.07 29.15
C LEU A 17 -22.16 -27.46 27.74
N THR A 18 -21.34 -26.44 27.51
CA THR A 18 -21.30 -25.72 26.22
C THR A 18 -20.23 -26.22 25.26
N GLY A 19 -19.21 -26.94 25.76
CA GLY A 19 -18.06 -27.36 24.95
C GLY A 19 -17.21 -26.18 24.43
N LEU A 20 -17.37 -24.99 25.00
CA LEU A 20 -16.63 -23.79 24.60
C LEU A 20 -15.21 -23.84 25.16
N GLU A 21 -14.27 -24.23 24.31
CA GLU A 21 -12.83 -24.08 24.54
C GLU A 21 -12.40 -22.62 24.32
N PRO A 22 -11.39 -22.11 25.06
CA PRO A 22 -10.82 -20.80 24.79
C PRO A 22 -10.31 -20.73 23.35
N PHE A 23 -10.93 -19.88 22.53
CA PHE A 23 -10.43 -19.61 21.18
C PHE A 23 -9.23 -18.66 21.29
N PRO A 24 -8.01 -19.09 20.90
CA PRO A 24 -6.83 -18.26 21.00
C PRO A 24 -7.03 -16.99 20.17
N GLN A 25 -6.86 -15.84 20.80
CA GLN A 25 -6.87 -14.57 20.07
C GLN A 25 -5.57 -14.43 19.29
N PRO A 26 -5.58 -13.72 18.14
CA PRO A 26 -4.35 -13.37 17.45
C PRO A 26 -3.39 -12.61 18.38
N GLU A 27 -2.08 -12.85 18.24
CA GLU A 27 -1.08 -12.10 19.01
C GLU A 27 -1.17 -10.60 18.69
N LEU A 28 -1.18 -9.79 19.74
CA LEU A 28 -1.21 -8.34 19.61
C LEU A 28 0.17 -7.81 19.24
N ILE A 29 0.22 -6.88 18.30
CA ILE A 29 1.45 -6.18 17.95
C ILE A 29 1.54 -4.93 18.83
N PRO A 30 2.61 -4.73 19.61
CA PRO A 30 2.67 -3.68 20.63
C PRO A 30 2.94 -2.28 20.08
N ILE A 31 2.36 -1.93 18.92
CA ILE A 31 2.53 -0.63 18.28
C ILE A 31 1.41 0.32 18.71
N ARG A 32 1.79 1.50 19.22
CA ARG A 32 0.81 2.51 19.64
C ARG A 32 0.56 3.51 18.54
N THR A 33 1.58 3.93 17.81
CA THR A 33 1.44 4.97 16.78
C THR A 33 0.47 4.51 15.68
N PRO A 34 -0.50 5.34 15.26
CA PRO A 34 -1.40 4.98 14.17
C PRO A 34 -0.64 4.70 12.87
N VAL A 35 -1.06 3.63 12.19
CA VAL A 35 -0.48 3.19 10.92
C VAL A 35 -1.42 3.58 9.79
N VAL A 36 -0.96 4.42 8.87
CA VAL A 36 -1.72 4.81 7.68
C VAL A 36 -1.21 4.07 6.46
N LEU A 37 -2.11 3.32 5.83
CA LEU A 37 -1.89 2.58 4.60
C LEU A 37 -2.24 3.44 3.39
N MET A 38 -1.25 3.71 2.54
CA MET A 38 -1.39 4.58 1.38
C MET A 38 -1.35 3.78 0.08
N HIS A 39 -2.45 3.78 -0.67
CA HIS A 39 -2.56 3.03 -1.92
C HIS A 39 -1.90 3.75 -3.10
N GLY A 40 -1.57 3.00 -4.14
CA GLY A 40 -0.94 3.52 -5.36
C GLY A 40 -1.92 3.94 -6.46
N PHE A 41 -1.44 3.86 -7.69
CA PHE A 41 -2.15 4.16 -8.93
C PHE A 41 -2.95 2.95 -9.41
N GLY A 42 -4.16 3.14 -9.96
CA GLY A 42 -4.90 2.07 -10.66
C GLY A 42 -6.19 1.54 -10.01
N VAL A 43 -6.88 0.66 -10.74
CA VAL A 43 -8.32 0.29 -10.70
C VAL A 43 -8.81 -0.52 -9.47
N GLY A 44 -7.92 -0.94 -8.58
CA GLY A 44 -8.25 -1.82 -7.45
C GLY A 44 -9.22 -1.21 -6.42
N ALA A 45 -9.40 0.12 -6.42
CA ALA A 45 -10.33 0.83 -5.53
C ALA A 45 -11.79 0.43 -5.80
N SER A 46 -12.11 0.17 -7.07
CA SER A 46 -13.47 -0.11 -7.54
C SER A 46 -13.94 -1.53 -7.19
N PHE A 47 -13.02 -2.48 -7.03
CA PHE A 47 -13.36 -3.90 -6.83
C PHE A 47 -13.52 -4.32 -5.37
N ARG A 48 -13.12 -3.47 -4.40
CA ARG A 48 -13.21 -3.78 -2.97
C ARG A 48 -14.02 -2.72 -2.24
N ARG A 49 -15.16 -3.14 -1.65
CA ARG A 49 -15.92 -2.29 -0.72
C ARG A 49 -14.96 -1.81 0.38
N GLY A 50 -14.70 -0.50 0.44
CA GLY A 50 -13.84 0.15 1.44
C GLY A 50 -12.48 0.63 0.94
N GLY A 51 -12.02 0.24 -0.27
CA GLY A 51 -10.75 0.69 -0.85
C GLY A 51 -9.67 -0.39 -0.96
N HIS A 52 -8.54 -0.04 -1.59
CA HIS A 52 -7.47 -0.98 -1.97
C HIS A 52 -6.89 -1.79 -0.80
N LEU A 53 -6.46 -1.08 0.24
CA LEU A 53 -5.76 -1.61 1.42
C LEU A 53 -6.68 -1.78 2.63
N HIS A 54 -8.00 -1.72 2.40
CA HIS A 54 -8.97 -1.75 3.48
C HIS A 54 -8.96 -3.09 4.23
N LYS A 55 -8.79 -4.21 3.52
CA LYS A 55 -8.75 -5.55 4.13
C LYS A 55 -7.51 -5.71 4.99
N GLU A 56 -6.37 -5.24 4.50
CA GLU A 56 -5.08 -5.26 5.19
C GLU A 56 -5.17 -4.39 6.46
N ALA A 57 -5.79 -3.21 6.39
CA ALA A 57 -6.04 -2.37 7.56
C ALA A 57 -6.94 -3.05 8.61
N LEU A 58 -8.04 -3.68 8.18
CA LEU A 58 -8.93 -4.41 9.09
C LEU A 58 -8.24 -5.61 9.72
N TYR A 59 -7.38 -6.30 8.97
CA TYR A 59 -6.60 -7.41 9.49
C TYR A 59 -5.62 -6.94 10.55
N LEU A 60 -4.88 -5.84 10.31
CA LEU A 60 -4.00 -5.24 11.31
C LEU A 60 -4.75 -4.81 12.58
N ARG A 61 -5.97 -4.26 12.44
CA ARG A 61 -6.84 -3.94 13.60
C ARG A 61 -7.19 -5.16 14.44
N SER A 62 -7.37 -6.32 13.82
CA SER A 62 -7.60 -7.58 14.55
C SER A 62 -6.40 -8.01 15.41
N ARG A 63 -5.22 -7.41 15.17
CA ARG A 63 -3.97 -7.60 15.92
C ARG A 63 -3.68 -6.44 16.89
N GLY A 64 -4.65 -5.57 17.16
CA GLY A 64 -4.50 -4.44 18.09
C GLY A 64 -3.86 -3.18 17.49
N VAL A 65 -3.52 -3.17 16.20
CA VAL A 65 -2.90 -2.01 15.53
C VAL A 65 -3.96 -0.95 15.23
N ARG A 66 -3.64 0.32 15.52
CA ARG A 66 -4.45 1.49 15.10
C ARG A 66 -4.26 1.78 13.60
N ALA A 67 -4.66 0.85 12.74
CA ALA A 67 -4.46 0.94 11.29
C ALA A 67 -5.63 1.62 10.57
N VAL A 68 -5.37 2.41 9.54
CA VAL A 68 -6.37 3.06 8.66
C VAL A 68 -5.90 3.02 7.21
N ALA A 69 -6.82 2.91 6.26
CA ALA A 69 -6.53 2.95 4.82
C ALA A 69 -7.49 3.91 4.10
N PRO A 70 -7.28 5.25 4.21
CA PRO A 70 -8.07 6.22 3.47
C PRO A 70 -7.88 6.06 1.95
N ASN A 71 -8.86 6.53 1.16
CA ASN A 71 -8.76 6.57 -0.30
C ASN A 71 -8.55 7.99 -0.80
N VAL A 72 -7.76 8.11 -1.87
CA VAL A 72 -7.60 9.30 -2.71
C VAL A 72 -7.93 8.95 -4.16
N SER A 73 -7.87 9.93 -5.07
CA SER A 73 -8.06 9.66 -6.50
C SER A 73 -7.04 8.62 -6.99
N PRO A 74 -7.48 7.51 -7.62
CA PRO A 74 -6.57 6.47 -8.09
C PRO A 74 -5.76 6.88 -9.33
N TYR A 75 -6.16 7.94 -10.03
CA TYR A 75 -5.57 8.36 -11.30
C TYR A 75 -5.38 9.87 -11.36
N ASN A 76 -4.40 10.37 -10.62
CA ASN A 76 -4.05 11.78 -10.65
C ASN A 76 -2.57 11.95 -10.32
N THR A 77 -2.05 13.15 -10.54
CA THR A 77 -0.67 13.53 -10.23
C THR A 77 -0.38 13.39 -8.74
N VAL A 78 0.90 13.23 -8.37
CA VAL A 78 1.33 13.16 -6.97
C VAL A 78 0.86 14.42 -6.22
N ARG A 79 1.00 15.60 -6.85
CA ARG A 79 0.59 16.87 -6.25
C ARG A 79 -0.93 16.93 -5.99
N ALA A 80 -1.75 16.45 -6.92
CA ALA A 80 -3.21 16.46 -6.74
C ALA A 80 -3.66 15.42 -5.70
N ARG A 81 -3.05 14.22 -5.69
CA ARG A 81 -3.33 13.17 -4.70
C ARG A 81 -2.97 13.63 -3.30
N THR A 82 -1.82 14.29 -3.13
CA THR A 82 -1.34 14.75 -1.83
C THR A 82 -2.18 15.86 -1.21
N ALA A 83 -2.87 16.68 -1.99
CA ALA A 83 -3.88 17.60 -1.46
C ALA A 83 -5.00 16.85 -0.71
N THR A 84 -5.47 15.73 -1.27
CA THR A 84 -6.46 14.90 -0.57
C THR A 84 -5.84 14.15 0.61
N TRP A 85 -4.62 13.62 0.46
CA TRP A 85 -3.93 12.95 1.57
C TRP A 85 -3.72 13.86 2.76
N ASN A 86 -3.41 15.14 2.55
CA ASN A 86 -3.23 16.12 3.62
C ASN A 86 -4.45 16.15 4.55
N ASP A 87 -5.66 16.27 3.98
CA ASP A 87 -6.91 16.28 4.75
C ASP A 87 -7.16 14.92 5.43
N ARG A 88 -6.82 13.81 4.77
CA ARG A 88 -7.01 12.46 5.32
C ARG A 88 -6.09 12.18 6.50
N LEU A 89 -4.81 12.53 6.37
CA LEU A 89 -3.83 12.34 7.45
C LEU A 89 -4.13 13.25 8.64
N GLN A 90 -4.53 14.51 8.40
CA GLN A 90 -4.95 15.42 9.47
C GLN A 90 -6.14 14.83 10.25
N ARG A 91 -7.13 14.33 9.53
CA ARG A 91 -8.29 13.68 10.15
C ARG A 91 -7.89 12.44 10.97
N VAL A 92 -6.88 11.68 10.56
CA VAL A 92 -6.40 10.54 11.35
C VAL A 92 -5.77 11.00 12.65
N LEU A 93 -4.94 12.05 12.62
CA LEU A 93 -4.39 12.65 13.85
C LEU A 93 -5.52 13.09 14.79
N ASP A 94 -6.50 13.83 14.26
CA ASP A 94 -7.64 14.35 15.02
C ASP A 94 -8.51 13.23 15.63
N GLU A 95 -8.82 12.17 14.86
CA GLU A 95 -9.67 11.07 15.32
C GLU A 95 -8.96 10.11 16.28
N THR A 96 -7.63 10.02 16.21
CA THR A 96 -6.83 9.11 17.04
C THR A 96 -6.17 9.78 18.24
N ASP A 97 -6.26 11.12 18.32
CA ASP A 97 -5.57 11.96 19.31
C ASP A 97 -4.08 11.59 19.40
N ALA A 98 -3.47 11.36 18.25
CA ALA A 98 -2.07 10.97 18.14
C ALA A 98 -1.21 12.16 17.69
N ASP A 99 -0.01 12.26 18.24
CA ASP A 99 0.96 13.29 17.82
C ASP A 99 1.74 12.89 16.56
N ARG A 100 1.78 11.58 16.27
CA ARG A 100 2.65 10.97 15.27
C ARG A 100 1.94 9.90 14.44
N LEU A 101 2.47 9.60 13.26
CA LEU A 101 2.00 8.59 12.32
C LEU A 101 3.15 7.75 11.79
N LEU A 102 2.83 6.49 11.48
CA LEU A 102 3.65 5.61 10.64
C LEU A 102 2.95 5.41 9.31
N LEU A 103 3.68 5.55 8.21
CA LEU A 103 3.13 5.40 6.86
C LEU A 103 3.62 4.09 6.25
N ILE A 104 2.70 3.29 5.71
CA ILE A 104 3.02 2.14 4.86
C ILE A 104 2.38 2.38 3.50
N ALA A 105 3.22 2.56 2.48
CA ALA A 105 2.80 3.10 1.21
C ALA A 105 3.14 2.15 0.05
N HIS A 106 2.14 1.79 -0.75
CA HIS A 106 2.31 0.90 -1.89
C HIS A 106 2.38 1.66 -3.20
N SER A 107 3.31 1.29 -4.08
CA SER A 107 3.41 1.82 -5.44
C SER A 107 3.47 3.36 -5.42
N MET A 108 2.66 4.06 -6.23
CA MET A 108 2.59 5.53 -6.25
C MET A 108 2.29 6.17 -4.88
N GLY A 109 1.68 5.46 -3.93
CA GLY A 109 1.45 5.97 -2.58
C GLY A 109 2.74 6.32 -1.86
N GLY A 110 3.86 5.65 -2.17
CA GLY A 110 5.16 6.01 -1.60
C GLY A 110 5.72 7.33 -2.15
N LEU A 111 5.39 7.67 -3.41
CA LEU A 111 5.71 9.00 -3.96
C LEU A 111 4.83 10.08 -3.33
N ASP A 112 3.54 9.81 -3.13
CA ASP A 112 2.64 10.69 -2.36
C ASP A 112 3.20 10.98 -0.97
N ALA A 113 3.60 9.94 -0.24
CA ALA A 113 4.17 10.05 1.10
C ALA A 113 5.46 10.87 1.12
N ARG A 114 6.40 10.58 0.20
CA ARG A 114 7.64 11.35 0.07
C ARG A 114 7.37 12.84 -0.19
N TYR A 115 6.42 13.15 -1.08
CA TYR A 115 6.05 14.53 -1.38
C TYR A 115 5.43 15.23 -0.17
N LEU A 116 4.53 14.56 0.56
CA LEU A 116 3.96 15.09 1.80
C LEU A 116 5.05 15.43 2.82
N ILE A 117 6.00 14.52 3.03
CA ILE A 117 7.06 14.67 4.03
C ILE A 117 8.01 15.80 3.66
N SER A 118 8.53 15.79 2.43
CA SER A 118 9.57 16.70 1.96
C SER A 118 9.05 18.09 1.62
N ALA A 119 7.91 18.17 0.92
CA ALA A 119 7.39 19.42 0.37
C ALA A 119 6.26 20.05 1.20
N LEU A 120 5.46 19.24 1.91
CA LEU A 120 4.27 19.72 2.64
C LEU A 120 4.41 19.71 4.17
N GLY A 121 5.61 19.45 4.69
CA GLY A 121 5.91 19.60 6.11
C GLY A 121 5.46 18.42 6.99
N TRP A 122 5.06 17.30 6.41
CA TRP A 122 4.61 16.13 7.17
C TRP A 122 5.73 15.43 7.96
N HIS A 123 7.01 15.74 7.69
CA HIS A 123 8.13 15.28 8.53
C HIS A 123 7.97 15.61 10.01
N LYS A 124 7.15 16.60 10.37
CA LYS A 124 6.91 16.99 11.78
C LYS A 124 6.10 15.96 12.57
N VAL A 125 5.34 15.12 11.88
CA VAL A 125 4.38 14.19 12.49
C VAL A 125 4.48 12.77 11.93
N VAL A 126 5.28 12.53 10.89
CA VAL A 126 5.57 11.20 10.37
C VAL A 126 6.91 10.75 10.91
N ASP A 127 6.95 9.64 11.62
CA ASP A 127 8.21 9.10 12.15
C ASP A 127 8.89 8.14 11.14
N VAL A 128 8.10 7.27 10.51
CA VAL A 128 8.60 6.28 9.54
C VAL A 128 7.73 6.25 8.29
N LEU A 129 8.37 6.19 7.12
CA LEU A 129 7.77 5.80 5.85
C LEU A 129 8.33 4.46 5.39
N VAL A 130 7.46 3.45 5.33
CA VAL A 130 7.74 2.18 4.66
C VAL A 130 7.14 2.20 3.26
N THR A 131 7.94 1.95 2.22
CA THR A 131 7.45 1.80 0.85
C THR A 131 7.46 0.35 0.38
N ILE A 132 6.47 -0.02 -0.42
CA ILE A 132 6.32 -1.36 -1.02
C ILE A 132 6.18 -1.17 -2.53
N ALA A 133 7.17 -1.64 -3.29
CA ALA A 133 7.21 -1.56 -4.75
C ALA A 133 6.90 -0.14 -5.30
N THR A 134 7.37 0.89 -4.60
CA THR A 134 7.24 2.27 -5.06
C THR A 134 8.24 2.54 -6.18
N PRO A 135 7.84 3.11 -7.33
CA PRO A 135 8.76 3.40 -8.43
C PRO A 135 9.60 4.65 -8.12
N HIS A 136 10.51 4.58 -7.15
CA HIS A 136 11.33 5.73 -6.74
C HIS A 136 12.24 6.25 -7.86
N ARG A 137 12.60 5.40 -8.81
CA ARG A 137 13.37 5.75 -10.02
C ARG A 137 12.52 5.60 -11.28
N GLY A 138 11.20 5.60 -11.12
CA GLY A 138 10.23 5.48 -12.20
C GLY A 138 10.04 4.03 -12.64
N SER A 139 9.25 3.84 -13.69
CA SER A 139 9.07 2.55 -14.34
C SER A 139 9.06 2.74 -15.83
N SER A 140 9.88 1.96 -16.55
CA SER A 140 9.88 1.95 -18.01
C SER A 140 8.52 1.53 -18.58
N VAL A 141 7.66 0.84 -17.80
CA VAL A 141 6.26 0.59 -18.18
C VAL A 141 5.51 1.90 -18.40
N ALA A 142 5.74 2.93 -17.58
CA ALA A 142 5.08 4.21 -17.74
C ALA A 142 5.47 4.86 -19.08
N SER A 143 6.75 4.82 -19.45
CA SER A 143 7.24 5.26 -20.76
C SER A 143 6.62 4.45 -21.89
N LEU A 144 6.62 3.11 -21.78
CA LEU A 144 6.04 2.22 -22.78
C LEU A 144 4.54 2.50 -23.01
N VAL A 145 3.78 2.72 -21.93
CA VAL A 145 2.36 3.04 -22.02
C VAL A 145 2.18 4.40 -22.71
N LEU A 146 2.96 5.43 -22.36
CA LEU A 146 2.89 6.73 -23.02
C LEU A 146 3.21 6.68 -24.52
N ASP A 147 4.14 5.81 -24.92
CA ASP A 147 4.54 5.60 -26.31
C ASP A 147 3.53 4.76 -27.12
N GLN A 148 2.59 4.08 -26.45
CA GLN A 148 1.58 3.23 -27.07
C GLN A 148 0.16 3.81 -26.89
N PRO A 149 -0.38 4.52 -27.90
CA PRO A 149 -1.69 5.18 -27.79
C PRO A 149 -2.86 4.26 -27.44
N GLU A 150 -2.84 3.00 -27.88
CA GLU A 150 -3.90 2.03 -27.58
C GLU A 150 -3.87 1.58 -26.11
N LEU A 151 -2.69 1.37 -25.51
CA LEU A 151 -2.58 1.04 -24.08
C LEU A 151 -3.06 2.20 -23.19
N VAL A 152 -2.79 3.44 -23.59
CA VAL A 152 -3.35 4.64 -22.92
C VAL A 152 -4.88 4.63 -23.01
N ARG A 153 -5.44 4.29 -24.18
CA ARG A 153 -6.90 4.22 -24.37
C ARG A 153 -7.55 3.14 -23.53
N ASP A 154 -6.95 1.96 -23.43
CA ASP A 154 -7.45 0.88 -22.58
C ASP A 154 -7.46 1.31 -21.10
N TRP A 155 -6.39 1.95 -20.63
CA TRP A 155 -6.33 2.51 -19.28
C TRP A 155 -7.35 3.63 -19.04
N LEU A 156 -7.58 4.49 -20.04
CA LEU A 156 -8.63 5.51 -19.99
C LEU A 156 -10.03 4.90 -19.92
N ALA A 157 -10.26 3.76 -20.57
CA ALA A 157 -11.53 3.03 -20.48
C ALA A 157 -11.76 2.50 -19.06
N ASP A 158 -10.74 1.88 -18.44
CA ASP A 158 -10.78 1.44 -17.04
C ASP A 158 -11.05 2.61 -16.06
N MET A 159 -10.54 3.80 -16.35
CA MET A 159 -10.84 5.02 -15.58
C MET A 159 -12.29 5.49 -15.75
N ALA A 160 -12.83 5.45 -16.97
CA ALA A 160 -14.19 5.90 -17.25
C ALA A 160 -15.22 5.08 -16.46
N ASP A 161 -14.94 3.80 -16.24
CA ASP A 161 -15.76 2.90 -15.41
C ASP A 161 -15.74 3.28 -13.91
N TRP A 162 -14.70 3.96 -13.41
CA TRP A 162 -14.65 4.50 -12.03
C TRP A 162 -15.41 5.84 -11.89
N VAL A 163 -15.37 6.69 -12.92
CA VAL A 163 -15.85 8.08 -12.83
C VAL A 163 -17.38 8.21 -12.86
N GLY A 164 -18.13 7.20 -13.33
CA GLY A 164 -19.59 7.25 -13.33
C GLY A 164 -20.14 8.55 -13.92
N THR A 165 -20.06 8.74 -15.25
CA THR A 165 -20.71 9.83 -16.00
C THR A 165 -20.44 11.29 -15.57
N HIS A 166 -19.47 11.59 -14.70
CA HIS A 166 -19.17 12.98 -14.33
C HIS A 166 -17.72 13.42 -14.59
N ILE A 167 -17.62 14.22 -15.67
CA ILE A 167 -16.55 15.13 -16.10
C ILE A 167 -15.41 14.45 -16.88
N LEU A 168 -15.66 14.30 -18.19
CA LEU A 168 -14.67 13.91 -19.20
C LEU A 168 -14.18 15.17 -19.92
N GLU A 169 -12.98 15.60 -19.54
CA GLU A 169 -11.95 16.29 -20.34
C GLU A 169 -10.68 16.39 -19.45
N ASP A 170 -10.86 16.75 -18.17
CA ASP A 170 -9.79 16.85 -17.16
C ASP A 170 -9.18 15.49 -16.77
N GLY A 171 -9.97 14.41 -16.79
CA GLY A 171 -9.53 13.07 -16.38
C GLY A 171 -8.42 12.48 -17.27
N SER A 172 -8.48 12.69 -18.59
CA SER A 172 -7.48 12.15 -19.52
C SER A 172 -6.15 12.89 -19.49
N ALA A 173 -6.19 14.21 -19.27
CA ALA A 173 -4.98 15.02 -19.10
C ALA A 173 -4.24 14.63 -17.81
N ASN A 174 -4.99 14.47 -16.70
CA ASN A 174 -4.44 14.05 -15.42
C ASN A 174 -3.87 12.63 -15.45
N LEU A 175 -4.47 11.69 -16.19
CA LEU A 175 -3.90 10.36 -16.38
C LEU A 175 -2.56 10.42 -17.10
N ARG A 176 -2.51 11.11 -18.26
CA ARG A 176 -1.29 11.22 -19.04
C ARG A 176 -0.18 11.88 -18.22
N GLN A 177 -0.51 12.96 -17.51
CA GLN A 177 0.44 13.62 -16.62
C GLN A 177 0.90 12.70 -15.48
N ALA A 178 -0.01 11.97 -14.83
CA ALA A 178 0.35 11.02 -13.79
C ALA A 178 1.28 9.91 -14.32
N LEU A 179 1.06 9.40 -15.54
CA LEU A 179 1.97 8.46 -16.19
C LEU A 179 3.33 9.09 -16.49
N THR A 180 3.36 10.34 -16.97
CA THR A 180 4.62 11.09 -17.14
C THR A 180 5.36 11.20 -15.82
N GLU A 181 4.65 11.49 -14.74
CA GLU A 181 5.17 11.54 -13.37
C GLU A 181 5.62 10.18 -12.83
N LEU A 182 5.46 9.08 -13.56
CA LEU A 182 5.97 7.75 -13.18
C LEU A 182 7.11 7.27 -14.09
N THR A 183 7.52 8.08 -15.07
CA THR A 183 8.64 7.74 -15.96
C THR A 183 9.99 7.85 -15.24
N PRO A 184 11.01 7.06 -15.64
CA PRO A 184 12.36 7.22 -15.09
C PRO A 184 12.93 8.63 -15.29
N GLU A 185 12.70 9.22 -16.46
CA GLU A 185 13.17 10.57 -16.79
C GLU A 185 12.60 11.63 -15.82
N HIS A 186 11.29 11.58 -15.53
CA HIS A 186 10.69 12.53 -14.58
C HIS A 186 11.14 12.29 -13.14
N MET A 187 11.28 11.04 -12.72
CA MET A 187 11.80 10.73 -11.37
C MET A 187 13.23 11.23 -11.18
N GLU A 188 14.10 11.02 -12.17
CA GLU A 188 15.50 11.44 -12.11
C GLU A 188 15.66 12.96 -12.17
N ASN A 189 14.99 13.61 -13.11
CA ASN A 189 15.27 15.02 -13.44
C ASN A 189 14.35 16.03 -12.73
N THR A 190 13.27 15.58 -12.09
CA THR A 190 12.30 16.48 -11.46
C THR A 190 11.93 16.05 -10.05
N PHE A 191 11.33 14.88 -9.88
CA PHE A 191 10.75 14.51 -8.59
C PHE A 191 11.81 14.25 -7.51
N ASN A 192 12.82 13.41 -7.77
CA ASN A 192 13.83 13.11 -6.74
C ASN A 192 14.67 14.32 -6.32
N PRO A 193 15.09 15.23 -7.24
CA PRO A 193 15.73 16.49 -6.86
C PRO A 193 14.85 17.41 -5.99
N GLU A 194 13.54 17.48 -6.27
CA GLU A 194 12.60 18.33 -5.51
C GLU A 194 12.12 17.69 -4.19
N VAL A 195 12.22 16.37 -4.08
CA VAL A 195 11.66 15.58 -2.96
C VAL A 195 12.76 14.70 -2.32
N PRO A 196 13.79 15.33 -1.71
CA PRO A 196 14.80 14.59 -0.96
C PRO A 196 14.19 14.00 0.32
N ASN A 197 14.86 13.00 0.89
CA ASN A 197 14.53 12.49 2.22
C ASN A 197 14.72 13.60 3.26
N HIS A 198 13.74 13.76 4.15
CA HIS A 198 13.88 14.59 5.33
C HIS A 198 14.64 13.85 6.43
N PRO A 199 15.63 14.45 7.12
CA PRO A 199 16.47 13.77 8.12
C PRO A 199 15.73 13.33 9.39
N ASP A 200 14.56 13.91 9.67
CA ASP A 200 13.74 13.59 10.85
C ASP A 200 12.80 12.38 10.63
N VAL A 201 12.87 11.72 9.48
CA VAL A 201 11.99 10.61 9.12
C VAL A 201 12.84 9.42 8.68
N ASP A 202 12.50 8.24 9.17
CA ASP A 202 13.12 7.00 8.70
C ASP A 202 12.40 6.47 7.46
N TYR A 203 13.19 5.99 6.48
CA TYR A 203 12.69 5.50 5.21
C TYR A 203 13.07 4.04 5.05
N TRP A 204 12.09 3.15 5.02
CA TRP A 204 12.29 1.74 4.75
C TRP A 204 11.66 1.39 3.40
N SER A 205 12.21 0.40 2.71
CA SER A 205 11.61 -0.07 1.46
C SER A 205 11.70 -1.57 1.25
N TYR A 206 10.68 -2.08 0.57
CA TYR A 206 10.61 -3.45 0.06
C TYR A 206 10.44 -3.41 -1.46
N GLY A 207 11.30 -4.16 -2.15
CA GLY A 207 11.07 -4.48 -3.57
C GLY A 207 10.22 -5.72 -3.69
N CYS A 208 9.60 -5.92 -4.86
CA CYS A 208 8.83 -7.14 -5.13
C CYS A 208 9.23 -7.73 -6.49
N ARG A 209 9.11 -9.05 -6.64
CA ARG A 209 9.41 -9.75 -7.89
C ARG A 209 8.51 -10.93 -8.15
N ALA A 210 8.22 -11.16 -9.42
CA ALA A 210 7.61 -12.39 -9.93
C ALA A 210 7.89 -12.54 -11.44
N GLY A 211 7.64 -13.72 -11.99
CA GLY A 211 7.76 -13.96 -13.43
C GLY A 211 9.22 -14.13 -13.88
N LYS A 212 9.58 -13.51 -15.00
CA LYS A 212 10.89 -13.69 -15.65
C LYS A 212 12.03 -13.35 -14.68
N GLY A 213 13.03 -14.22 -14.60
CA GLY A 213 14.13 -14.14 -13.63
C GLY A 213 13.88 -14.84 -12.30
N THR A 214 12.65 -15.28 -12.04
CA THR A 214 12.26 -15.91 -10.75
C THR A 214 11.60 -17.28 -10.96
N ALA A 215 11.46 -18.04 -9.88
CA ALA A 215 10.65 -19.26 -9.86
C ALA A 215 9.16 -18.98 -9.60
N ILE A 216 8.77 -17.71 -9.43
CA ILE A 216 7.47 -17.29 -8.90
C ILE A 216 6.51 -17.01 -10.06
N PRO A 217 5.40 -17.77 -10.20
CA PRO A 217 4.41 -17.49 -11.23
C PRO A 217 3.80 -16.09 -11.10
N ILE A 218 3.79 -15.34 -12.20
CA ILE A 218 3.15 -14.03 -12.29
C ILE A 218 1.76 -14.12 -12.93
N ALA A 219 0.83 -13.30 -12.46
CA ALA A 219 -0.50 -13.19 -13.05
C ALA A 219 -0.42 -12.94 -14.58
N PRO A 220 -1.26 -13.60 -15.41
CA PRO A 220 -1.20 -13.49 -16.87
C PRO A 220 -1.23 -12.05 -17.41
N ILE A 221 -1.99 -11.16 -16.74
CA ILE A 221 -2.13 -9.75 -17.11
C ILE A 221 -0.80 -8.98 -17.10
N PHE A 222 0.15 -9.38 -16.26
CA PHE A 222 1.45 -8.72 -16.15
C PHE A 222 2.54 -9.35 -17.01
N ARG A 223 2.30 -10.50 -17.67
CA ARG A 223 3.38 -11.26 -18.36
C ARG A 223 4.11 -10.47 -19.43
N TYR A 224 3.38 -9.66 -20.20
CA TYR A 224 3.97 -8.82 -21.24
C TYR A 224 4.87 -7.74 -20.63
N LEU A 225 4.32 -6.95 -19.70
CA LEU A 225 5.05 -5.87 -19.02
C LEU A 225 6.24 -6.38 -18.20
N ASN A 226 6.08 -7.52 -17.52
CA ASN A 226 7.14 -8.17 -16.77
C ASN A 226 8.34 -8.56 -17.63
N ARG A 227 8.09 -9.07 -18.84
CA ARG A 227 9.15 -9.43 -19.78
C ARG A 227 9.89 -8.20 -20.28
N TYR A 228 9.13 -7.16 -20.64
CA TYR A 228 9.67 -5.88 -21.07
C TYR A 228 10.55 -5.25 -19.96
N LEU A 229 10.00 -5.10 -18.74
CA LEU A 229 10.76 -4.59 -17.60
C LEU A 229 11.98 -5.45 -17.27
N TYR A 230 11.91 -6.76 -17.45
CA TYR A 230 13.06 -7.62 -17.22
C TYR A 230 14.22 -7.32 -18.18
N GLU A 231 13.90 -6.94 -19.42
CA GLU A 231 14.91 -6.57 -20.42
C GLU A 231 15.50 -5.19 -20.14
N GLU A 232 14.71 -4.25 -19.62
CA GLU A 232 15.15 -2.88 -19.32
C GLU A 232 15.81 -2.72 -17.93
N GLU A 233 15.23 -3.34 -16.89
CA GLU A 233 15.51 -3.04 -15.48
C GLU A 233 15.76 -4.29 -14.61
N GLY A 234 15.59 -5.51 -15.16
CA GLY A 234 15.80 -6.76 -14.44
C GLY A 234 14.58 -7.26 -13.65
N GLU A 235 14.81 -7.98 -12.54
CA GLU A 235 13.72 -8.56 -11.74
C GLU A 235 12.69 -7.50 -11.31
N ASN A 236 11.41 -7.82 -11.47
CA ASN A 236 10.30 -6.88 -11.28
C ASN A 236 9.01 -7.60 -10.90
N ASP A 237 8.02 -6.85 -10.43
CA ASP A 237 6.72 -7.36 -10.00
C ASP A 237 5.64 -7.28 -11.11
N GLY A 238 6.04 -6.94 -12.33
CA GLY A 238 5.16 -6.70 -13.47
C GLY A 238 4.87 -5.23 -13.77
N ILE A 239 5.12 -4.32 -12.83
CA ILE A 239 4.91 -2.87 -12.98
C ILE A 239 6.12 -2.07 -12.53
N VAL A 240 6.82 -2.49 -11.48
CA VAL A 240 7.98 -1.80 -10.91
C VAL A 240 9.14 -2.79 -10.73
N SER A 241 10.35 -2.39 -11.12
CA SER A 241 11.55 -3.19 -10.89
C SER A 241 11.99 -3.16 -9.43
N VAL A 242 12.68 -4.22 -9.01
CA VAL A 242 13.28 -4.30 -7.68
C VAL A 242 14.25 -3.14 -7.46
N GLU A 243 15.01 -2.76 -8.49
CA GLU A 243 15.98 -1.67 -8.40
C GLU A 243 15.30 -0.30 -8.25
N SER A 244 14.22 -0.04 -9.00
CA SER A 244 13.45 1.19 -8.82
C SER A 244 12.80 1.28 -7.44
N ALA A 245 12.43 0.14 -6.84
CA ALA A 245 11.82 0.07 -5.52
C ALA A 245 12.79 0.30 -4.34
N ARG A 246 14.11 0.15 -4.52
CA ARG A 246 15.11 0.33 -3.46
C ARG A 246 15.21 1.79 -3.01
N TRP A 247 14.88 2.09 -1.76
CA TRP A 247 14.95 3.44 -1.20
C TRP A 247 15.20 3.44 0.31
N GLY A 248 15.98 4.41 0.81
CA GLY A 248 16.33 4.45 2.23
C GLY A 248 17.00 3.15 2.68
N ASP A 249 16.59 2.63 3.84
CA ASP A 249 17.00 1.32 4.32
C ASP A 249 16.20 0.21 3.63
N TYR A 250 16.88 -0.60 2.82
CA TYR A 250 16.26 -1.63 2.01
C TYR A 250 16.09 -2.93 2.80
N GLN A 251 14.86 -3.23 3.19
CA GLN A 251 14.51 -4.35 4.06
C GLN A 251 14.49 -5.71 3.34
N GLY A 252 14.29 -5.71 2.02
CA GLY A 252 14.39 -6.94 1.22
C GLY A 252 13.50 -6.97 -0.01
N THR A 253 13.57 -8.11 -0.72
CA THR A 253 12.77 -8.39 -1.91
C THR A 253 11.74 -9.47 -1.63
N ILE A 254 10.47 -9.19 -1.94
CA ILE A 254 9.33 -10.06 -1.66
C ILE A 254 8.86 -10.75 -2.95
N ASP A 255 8.57 -12.05 -2.85
CA ASP A 255 8.12 -12.86 -3.98
C ASP A 255 6.61 -12.68 -4.24
N ALA A 256 6.24 -11.51 -4.78
CA ALA A 256 4.88 -11.15 -5.15
C ALA A 256 4.86 -10.29 -6.42
N ASP A 257 3.80 -10.42 -7.22
CA ASP A 257 3.51 -9.47 -8.29
C ASP A 257 2.73 -8.27 -7.76
N HIS A 258 2.63 -7.22 -8.58
CA HIS A 258 2.10 -5.92 -8.16
C HIS A 258 0.67 -5.99 -7.59
N ALA A 259 -0.17 -6.90 -8.10
CA ALA A 259 -1.54 -7.06 -7.62
C ALA A 259 -1.59 -7.80 -6.27
N ARG A 260 -0.79 -8.86 -6.13
CA ARG A 260 -0.80 -9.69 -4.93
C ARG A 260 -0.33 -8.96 -3.68
N GLN A 261 0.54 -7.96 -3.83
CA GLN A 261 0.98 -7.10 -2.74
C GLN A 261 -0.18 -6.44 -2.00
N VAL A 262 -1.31 -6.18 -2.67
CA VAL A 262 -2.51 -5.59 -2.09
C VAL A 262 -3.68 -6.59 -2.02
N GLY A 263 -3.34 -7.89 -1.99
CA GLY A 263 -4.27 -9.00 -1.85
C GLY A 263 -5.13 -9.28 -3.08
N LEU A 264 -4.86 -8.68 -4.23
CA LEU A 264 -5.54 -9.01 -5.48
C LEU A 264 -4.87 -10.26 -6.06
N SER A 265 -5.54 -11.40 -5.95
CA SER A 265 -5.04 -12.68 -6.46
C SER A 265 -5.82 -13.14 -7.70
N SER A 266 -5.15 -13.95 -8.51
CA SER A 266 -5.72 -14.71 -9.62
C SER A 266 -5.26 -16.16 -9.45
N GLY A 267 -6.11 -17.15 -9.74
CA GLY A 267 -5.77 -18.57 -9.59
C GLY A 267 -4.62 -19.07 -10.49
N LEU A 268 -4.07 -18.20 -11.34
CA LEU A 268 -2.92 -18.47 -12.22
C LEU A 268 -1.62 -17.78 -11.75
N ALA A 269 -1.68 -17.00 -10.67
CA ALA A 269 -0.51 -16.42 -10.00
C ALA A 269 -0.11 -17.29 -8.80
N ALA A 270 1.11 -17.11 -8.27
CA ALA A 270 1.50 -17.81 -7.04
C ALA A 270 0.68 -17.32 -5.83
N ASP A 271 0.48 -18.19 -4.85
CA ASP A 271 -0.14 -17.81 -3.58
C ASP A 271 0.71 -16.76 -2.85
N PHE A 272 0.05 -15.76 -2.26
CA PHE A 272 0.68 -14.74 -1.45
C PHE A 272 -0.33 -14.19 -0.43
N ASP A 273 0.09 -14.10 0.83
CA ASP A 273 -0.73 -13.55 1.90
C ASP A 273 -0.32 -12.11 2.19
N SER A 274 -1.05 -11.15 1.60
CA SER A 274 -0.82 -9.73 1.85
C SER A 274 -1.04 -9.36 3.31
N ASN A 275 -2.02 -9.96 3.99
CA ASN A 275 -2.30 -9.67 5.40
C ASN A 275 -1.12 -10.06 6.29
N ALA A 276 -0.56 -11.25 6.07
CA ALA A 276 0.65 -11.69 6.77
C ALA A 276 1.84 -10.77 6.46
N PHE A 277 2.01 -10.35 5.20
CA PHE A 277 3.10 -9.45 4.83
C PHE A 277 3.02 -8.09 5.52
N TYR A 278 1.86 -7.42 5.49
CA TYR A 278 1.68 -6.15 6.22
C TYR A 278 1.81 -6.34 7.73
N THR A 279 1.40 -7.50 8.27
CA THR A 279 1.62 -7.84 9.69
C THR A 279 3.11 -7.92 10.01
N THR A 280 3.92 -8.56 9.15
CA THR A 280 5.37 -8.60 9.32
C THR A 280 6.00 -7.21 9.28
N ILE A 281 5.56 -6.33 8.38
CA ILE A 281 6.08 -4.95 8.35
C ILE A 281 5.81 -4.24 9.68
N VAL A 282 4.58 -4.31 10.18
CA VAL A 282 4.21 -3.65 11.44
C VAL A 282 4.90 -4.30 12.65
N GLN A 283 5.13 -5.61 12.61
CA GLN A 283 5.92 -6.30 13.64
C GLN A 283 7.37 -5.83 13.63
N ASN A 284 8.01 -5.72 12.46
CA ASN A 284 9.38 -5.23 12.34
C ASN A 284 9.50 -3.78 12.84
N LEU A 285 8.51 -2.93 12.57
CA LEU A 285 8.46 -1.58 13.14
C LEU A 285 8.38 -1.61 14.68
N ALA A 286 7.50 -2.45 15.24
CA ALA A 286 7.38 -2.59 16.70
C ALA A 286 8.66 -3.14 17.34
N ASP A 287 9.35 -4.09 16.68
CA ASP A 287 10.60 -4.67 17.15
C ASP A 287 11.76 -3.65 17.12
N ASP A 288 11.69 -2.67 16.21
CA ASP A 288 12.63 -1.54 16.12
C ASP A 288 12.29 -0.37 17.07
N GLY A 289 11.17 -0.48 17.80
CA GLY A 289 10.81 0.43 18.89
C GLY A 289 9.75 1.48 18.56
N TRP A 290 9.05 1.34 17.44
CA TRP A 290 7.95 2.23 17.01
C TRP A 290 6.59 1.89 17.63
#